data_AF-A0A0Q5IZ16-F1
#
_entry.id   AF-A0A0Q5IZ16-F1
#
_cell.length_a   1.000
_cell.length_b   1.000
_cell.length_c   1.000
_cell.angle_alpha   90.00
_cell.angle_beta   90.00
_cell.angle_gamma   90.00
#
_symmetry.space_group_name_H-M   'P 1'
#
loop_
_entity.id
_entity.type
_entity.pdbx_description
1 polymer ?
#
loop_
_entity_poly.entity_id
_entity_poly.type
_entity_poly.pdbx_seq_one_letter_code
_entity_poly.pdbx_strand_id
1 'polypeptide(L)'
;MSKTEHGVTAMGVMALELTGGTAPERGALAPEQAGMLAERIGRDLAQWIPEIRALELSVAMAHFDPAEVLRPGWPLHRRLEELHARAPGRDQGPRVLAFGADAQGEIPLPFQADAQLTGGGLRVLPFLLSGDPDIVASVAEAMEEVLLAQGMAQADTALLAQESFGARIEHARYLTAHDLAAMISMQYDNQGLAPLWPLIEAALLAPDSEEWLQQSPEPVLRYVDGEVRIALFDPAGWCDYYTHDRENCERLRGVYEQFLSRQRQMAAVLEAHGLPVLYVHVEPGQDPRLALSA
;
A
#
# COMPACT_ATOMS: atom_id res chain seq x y z
N MET A 1 5.77 13.91 -31.86
CA MET A 1 4.42 13.40 -31.57
C MET A 1 4.53 11.93 -31.26
N SER A 2 4.46 11.58 -29.99
CA SER A 2 4.10 10.24 -29.51
C SER A 2 3.42 10.49 -28.17
N LYS A 3 2.11 10.80 -28.25
CA LYS A 3 1.25 10.80 -27.06
C LYS A 3 1.13 9.34 -26.68
N THR A 4 1.80 8.94 -25.61
CA THR A 4 1.51 7.65 -24.97
C THR A 4 0.18 7.86 -24.25
N GLU A 5 -0.93 7.59 -24.94
CA GLU A 5 -2.26 7.44 -24.34
C GLU A 5 -2.21 6.25 -23.39
N HIS A 6 -1.93 6.50 -22.12
CA HIS A 6 -2.40 5.65 -21.04
C HIS A 6 -3.63 6.34 -20.46
N GLY A 7 -4.73 5.61 -20.35
CA GLY A 7 -5.98 6.14 -19.82
C GLY A 7 -5.73 6.74 -18.45
N VAL A 8 -6.23 7.95 -18.22
CA VAL A 8 -6.33 8.49 -16.86
C VAL A 8 -7.29 7.55 -16.14
N THR A 9 -6.78 6.74 -15.23
CA THR A 9 -7.58 5.83 -14.39
C THR A 9 -7.75 6.44 -13.01
N ALA A 10 -8.87 6.17 -12.35
CA ALA A 10 -9.05 6.55 -10.94
C ALA A 10 -8.86 5.31 -10.06
N MET A 11 -7.89 5.41 -9.14
CA MET A 11 -7.50 4.32 -8.23
C MET A 11 -8.13 4.50 -6.87
N GLY A 12 -8.72 3.44 -6.33
CA GLY A 12 -9.20 3.42 -4.95
C GLY A 12 -9.13 2.05 -4.32
N VAL A 13 -9.57 1.98 -3.07
CA VAL A 13 -9.69 0.75 -2.30
C VAL A 13 -11.00 0.71 -1.52
N MET A 14 -11.53 -0.49 -1.30
CA MET A 14 -12.45 -0.76 -0.19
C MET A 14 -11.62 -1.28 0.99
N ALA A 15 -11.49 -0.47 2.03
CA ALA A 15 -10.82 -0.79 3.27
C ALA A 15 -11.78 -1.48 4.25
N LEU A 16 -11.34 -2.59 4.84
CA LEU A 16 -12.03 -3.44 5.79
C LEU A 16 -11.23 -3.48 7.09
N GLU A 17 -11.73 -2.79 8.12
CA GLU A 17 -11.18 -2.87 9.47
C GLU A 17 -11.77 -4.09 10.18
N LEU A 18 -10.89 -4.99 10.61
CA LEU A 18 -11.23 -6.27 11.20
C LEU A 18 -11.33 -6.16 12.72
N THR A 19 -12.24 -6.93 13.32
CA THR A 19 -12.27 -7.09 14.78
C THR A 19 -10.97 -7.72 15.26
N GLY A 20 -10.38 -7.13 16.31
CA GLY A 20 -9.03 -7.42 16.79
C GLY A 20 -8.67 -8.91 16.85
N GLY A 21 -7.59 -9.28 16.15
CA GLY A 21 -7.01 -10.62 16.17
C GLY A 21 -7.70 -11.65 15.27
N THR A 22 -8.71 -11.24 14.49
CA THR A 22 -9.30 -12.11 13.47
C THR A 22 -8.62 -11.93 12.12
N ALA A 23 -8.53 -13.01 11.35
CA ALA A 23 -8.07 -12.99 9.98
C ALA A 23 -9.21 -13.49 9.07
N PRO A 24 -9.33 -13.01 7.82
CA PRO A 24 -10.24 -13.58 6.86
C PRO A 24 -9.94 -15.06 6.61
N GLU A 25 -10.99 -15.89 6.50
CA GLU A 25 -10.85 -17.31 6.16
C GLU A 25 -10.39 -17.54 4.71
N ARG A 26 -10.68 -16.58 3.82
CA ARG A 26 -10.45 -16.69 2.38
C ARG A 26 -9.61 -15.52 1.87
N GLY A 27 -8.50 -15.82 1.17
CA GLY A 27 -7.62 -14.82 0.55
C GLY A 27 -8.26 -14.08 -0.64
N ALA A 28 -9.12 -14.77 -1.38
CA ALA A 28 -9.86 -14.23 -2.52
C ALA A 28 -11.22 -14.92 -2.66
N LEU A 29 -12.15 -14.25 -3.35
CA LEU A 29 -13.51 -14.73 -3.54
C LEU A 29 -13.65 -15.57 -4.81
N ALA A 30 -14.52 -16.58 -4.75
CA ALA A 30 -14.94 -17.33 -5.92
C ALA A 30 -15.80 -16.46 -6.87
N PRO A 31 -15.94 -16.83 -8.16
CA PRO A 31 -16.56 -15.97 -9.17
C PRO A 31 -17.97 -15.44 -8.84
N GLU A 32 -18.82 -16.27 -8.24
CA GLU A 32 -20.19 -15.88 -7.87
C GLU A 32 -20.20 -14.81 -6.77
N GLN A 33 -19.46 -15.03 -5.69
CA GLN A 33 -19.32 -14.06 -4.58
C GLN A 33 -18.62 -12.78 -5.05
N ALA A 34 -17.61 -12.93 -5.92
CA ALA A 34 -16.88 -11.83 -6.53
C ALA A 34 -17.83 -10.92 -7.33
N GLY A 35 -18.68 -11.48 -8.19
CA GLY A 35 -19.66 -10.71 -8.97
C GLY A 35 -20.65 -9.95 -8.08
N MET A 36 -21.24 -10.64 -7.10
CA MET A 36 -22.20 -10.03 -6.18
C MET A 36 -21.61 -8.86 -5.39
N LEU A 37 -20.37 -9.00 -4.90
CA LEU A 37 -19.71 -7.93 -4.16
C LEU A 37 -19.34 -6.75 -5.07
N ALA A 38 -18.90 -7.03 -6.31
CA ALA A 38 -18.52 -5.98 -7.26
C ALA A 38 -19.70 -5.08 -7.62
N GLU A 39 -20.88 -5.68 -7.83
CA GLU A 39 -22.11 -4.96 -8.09
C GLU A 39 -22.48 -4.03 -6.93
N ARG A 40 -22.35 -4.49 -5.68
CA ARG A 40 -22.61 -3.66 -4.50
C ARG A 40 -21.59 -2.53 -4.34
N ILE A 41 -20.31 -2.79 -4.61
CA ILE A 41 -19.27 -1.76 -4.62
C ILE A 41 -19.60 -0.67 -5.65
N GLY A 42 -19.92 -1.07 -6.90
CA GLY A 42 -20.28 -0.12 -7.94
C GLY A 42 -21.55 0.69 -7.60
N ARG A 43 -22.55 0.05 -6.98
CA ARG A 43 -23.76 0.72 -6.51
C ARG A 43 -23.46 1.74 -5.43
N ASP A 44 -22.66 1.39 -4.43
CA ASP A 44 -22.29 2.28 -3.34
C ASP A 44 -21.57 3.52 -3.88
N LEU A 45 -20.52 3.30 -4.69
CA LEU A 45 -19.76 4.39 -5.30
C LEU A 45 -20.66 5.33 -6.13
N ALA A 46 -21.54 4.77 -6.95
CA ALA A 46 -22.48 5.51 -7.79
C ALA A 46 -23.61 6.23 -7.01
N GLN A 47 -23.75 5.98 -5.70
CA GLN A 47 -24.67 6.72 -4.83
C GLN A 47 -24.13 8.12 -4.54
N TRP A 48 -22.82 8.24 -4.32
CA TRP A 48 -22.17 9.51 -4.03
C TRP A 48 -21.71 10.23 -5.29
N ILE A 49 -21.25 9.48 -6.30
CA ILE A 49 -20.67 10.02 -7.54
C ILE A 49 -21.40 9.36 -8.72
N PRO A 50 -22.56 9.89 -9.16
CA PRO A 50 -23.40 9.27 -10.19
C PRO A 50 -22.69 9.00 -11.52
N GLU A 51 -21.70 9.82 -11.87
CA GLU A 51 -20.88 9.76 -13.09
C GLU A 51 -20.11 8.44 -13.22
N ILE A 52 -19.87 7.73 -12.11
CA ILE A 52 -19.26 6.39 -12.10
C ILE A 52 -20.05 5.41 -12.98
N ARG A 53 -21.35 5.62 -13.16
CA ARG A 53 -22.19 4.79 -14.05
C ARG A 53 -21.78 4.84 -15.53
N ALA A 54 -21.05 5.88 -15.93
CA ALA A 54 -20.50 6.03 -17.28
C ALA A 54 -19.12 5.38 -17.44
N LEU A 55 -18.53 4.88 -16.35
CA LEU A 55 -17.19 4.29 -16.31
C LEU A 55 -17.27 2.77 -16.11
N GLU A 56 -16.20 2.09 -16.50
CA GLU A 56 -15.98 0.70 -16.11
C GLU A 56 -15.35 0.61 -14.73
N LEU A 57 -15.81 -0.34 -13.92
CA LEU A 57 -15.28 -0.66 -12.60
C LEU A 57 -14.58 -2.00 -12.64
N SER A 58 -13.30 -2.05 -12.30
CA SER A 58 -12.54 -3.28 -12.08
C SER A 58 -12.16 -3.42 -10.62
N VAL A 59 -12.40 -4.58 -10.01
CA VAL A 59 -12.12 -4.81 -8.58
C VAL A 59 -11.33 -6.10 -8.42
N ALA A 60 -10.26 -6.05 -7.63
CA ALA A 60 -9.63 -7.27 -7.15
C ALA A 60 -10.46 -7.80 -5.97
N MET A 61 -11.07 -8.96 -6.15
CA MET A 61 -11.82 -9.67 -5.11
C MET A 61 -10.92 -10.54 -4.26
N ALA A 62 -9.79 -9.95 -3.86
CA ALA A 62 -8.79 -10.47 -2.96
C ALA A 62 -8.41 -9.36 -1.98
N HIS A 63 -8.02 -9.74 -0.76
CA HIS A 63 -7.72 -8.77 0.28
C HIS A 63 -6.22 -8.67 0.53
N PHE A 64 -5.71 -7.45 0.59
CA PHE A 64 -4.27 -7.16 0.71
C PHE A 64 -3.99 -6.39 2.00
N ASP A 65 -2.75 -6.44 2.45
CA ASP A 65 -2.24 -5.48 3.42
C ASP A 65 -2.12 -4.10 2.74
N PRO A 66 -2.41 -2.99 3.43
CA PRO A 66 -2.24 -1.65 2.86
C PRO A 66 -0.86 -1.42 2.26
N ALA A 67 0.21 -1.97 2.84
CA ALA A 67 1.57 -1.83 2.31
C ALA A 67 1.74 -2.47 0.93
N GLU A 68 0.97 -3.53 0.60
CA GLU A 68 1.00 -4.18 -0.72
C GLU A 68 0.35 -3.33 -1.81
N VAL A 69 -0.72 -2.61 -1.46
CA VAL A 69 -1.38 -1.65 -2.36
C VAL A 69 -0.50 -0.42 -2.57
N LEU A 70 0.14 0.04 -1.50
CA LEU A 70 1.08 1.17 -1.50
C LEU A 70 2.51 0.73 -1.85
N ARG A 71 2.67 -0.11 -2.87
CA ARG A 71 3.98 -0.44 -3.45
C ARG A 71 4.27 0.47 -4.66
N PRO A 72 5.51 0.94 -4.85
CA PRO A 72 5.89 1.79 -5.99
C PRO A 72 5.41 1.24 -7.33
N GLY A 73 4.88 2.14 -8.16
CA GLY A 73 4.32 1.78 -9.47
C GLY A 73 2.93 1.12 -9.44
N TRP A 74 2.28 1.06 -8.28
CA TRP A 74 0.87 0.65 -8.13
C TRP A 74 0.57 -0.72 -8.76
N PRO A 75 1.31 -1.79 -8.41
CA PRO A 75 1.28 -3.06 -9.14
C PRO A 75 -0.09 -3.73 -9.19
N LEU A 76 -0.89 -3.60 -8.12
CA LEU A 76 -2.24 -4.18 -8.06
C LEU A 76 -3.23 -3.44 -8.98
N HIS A 77 -3.21 -2.11 -8.99
CA HIS A 77 -4.03 -1.29 -9.89
C HIS A 77 -3.61 -1.42 -11.34
N ARG A 78 -2.29 -1.42 -11.64
CA ARG A 78 -1.78 -1.71 -12.98
C ARG A 78 -2.24 -3.08 -13.47
N ARG A 79 -2.26 -4.08 -12.58
CA ARG A 79 -2.78 -5.40 -12.95
C ARG A 79 -4.26 -5.35 -13.30
N LEU A 80 -5.07 -4.62 -12.55
CA LEU A 80 -6.48 -4.43 -12.87
C LEU A 80 -6.65 -3.80 -14.25
N GLU A 81 -5.84 -2.79 -14.59
CA GLU A 81 -5.84 -2.14 -15.90
C GLU A 81 -5.51 -3.14 -17.04
N GLU A 82 -4.46 -3.95 -16.86
CA GLU A 82 -4.06 -4.98 -17.83
C GLU A 82 -5.15 -6.04 -18.06
N LEU A 83 -5.82 -6.46 -16.98
CA LEU A 83 -6.88 -7.48 -17.03
C LEU A 83 -8.17 -6.91 -17.62
N HIS A 84 -8.55 -5.70 -17.23
CA HIS A 84 -9.62 -4.93 -17.87
C HIS A 84 -9.39 -4.85 -19.38
N ALA A 85 -8.13 -4.60 -19.81
CA ALA A 85 -7.83 -4.47 -21.22
C ALA A 85 -8.04 -5.75 -22.04
N ARG A 86 -8.05 -6.91 -21.38
CA ARG A 86 -8.26 -8.23 -21.99
C ARG A 86 -9.68 -8.78 -21.78
N ALA A 87 -10.50 -8.10 -20.98
CA ALA A 87 -11.83 -8.58 -20.62
C ALA A 87 -12.82 -8.49 -21.80
N PRO A 88 -13.65 -9.54 -22.03
CA PRO A 88 -14.60 -9.58 -23.14
C PRO A 88 -15.77 -8.60 -22.95
N GLY A 89 -16.37 -8.14 -24.05
CA GLY A 89 -17.57 -7.29 -24.01
C GLY A 89 -17.31 -5.77 -24.00
N ARG A 90 -16.13 -5.32 -24.44
CA ARG A 90 -15.78 -3.88 -24.53
C ARG A 90 -16.79 -3.04 -25.32
N ASP A 91 -17.41 -3.61 -26.34
CA ASP A 91 -18.37 -2.90 -27.19
C ASP A 91 -19.81 -2.85 -26.59
N GLN A 92 -20.00 -3.34 -25.35
CA GLN A 92 -21.32 -3.46 -24.71
C GLN A 92 -21.63 -2.33 -23.72
N GLY A 93 -20.76 -1.30 -23.65
CA GLY A 93 -20.89 -0.17 -22.72
C GLY A 93 -20.15 -0.37 -21.40
N PRO A 94 -20.41 0.48 -20.38
CA PRO A 94 -19.79 0.38 -19.06
C PRO A 94 -20.02 -0.98 -18.38
N ARG A 95 -18.99 -1.53 -17.73
CA ARG A 95 -18.96 -2.88 -17.16
C ARG A 95 -18.45 -2.86 -15.72
N VAL A 96 -18.89 -3.86 -14.96
CA VAL A 96 -18.30 -4.20 -13.66
C VAL A 96 -17.54 -5.51 -13.82
N LEU A 97 -16.24 -5.49 -13.55
CA LEU A 97 -15.30 -6.61 -13.68
C LEU A 97 -14.78 -6.99 -12.29
N ALA A 98 -14.99 -8.24 -11.92
CA ALA A 98 -14.55 -8.80 -10.64
C ALA A 98 -13.46 -9.84 -10.88
N PHE A 99 -12.28 -9.62 -10.32
CA PHE A 99 -11.13 -10.53 -10.45
C PHE A 99 -10.83 -11.18 -9.11
N GLY A 100 -11.31 -12.41 -8.92
CA GLY A 100 -11.09 -13.21 -7.71
C GLY A 100 -10.31 -14.49 -8.01
N ALA A 101 -10.52 -15.49 -7.16
CA ALA A 101 -10.09 -16.85 -7.45
C ALA A 101 -10.88 -17.43 -8.64
N ASP A 102 -10.27 -18.35 -9.37
CA ASP A 102 -10.97 -19.10 -10.41
C ASP A 102 -11.91 -20.17 -9.83
N ALA A 103 -12.52 -20.97 -10.71
CA ALA A 103 -13.44 -22.03 -10.29
C ALA A 103 -12.76 -23.17 -9.52
N GLN A 104 -11.43 -23.27 -9.60
CA GLN A 104 -10.59 -24.23 -8.89
C GLN A 104 -10.04 -23.66 -7.57
N GLY A 105 -10.26 -22.36 -7.32
CA GLY A 105 -9.75 -21.66 -6.15
C GLY A 105 -8.33 -21.10 -6.34
N GLU A 106 -7.77 -21.15 -7.56
CA GLU A 106 -6.47 -20.58 -7.84
C GLU A 106 -6.57 -19.05 -7.95
N ILE A 107 -5.66 -18.35 -7.28
CA ILE A 107 -5.60 -16.90 -7.28
C ILE A 107 -4.50 -16.47 -8.28
N PRO A 108 -4.82 -15.73 -9.35
CA PRO A 108 -3.81 -15.32 -10.32
C PRO A 108 -2.86 -14.30 -9.70
N LEU A 109 -1.55 -14.47 -9.90
CA LEU A 109 -0.57 -13.44 -9.55
C LEU A 109 -0.84 -12.14 -10.34
N PRO A 110 -0.57 -10.96 -9.76
CA PRO A 110 -0.16 -10.67 -8.38
C PRO A 110 -1.31 -10.57 -7.34
N PHE A 111 -2.52 -11.08 -7.60
CA PHE A 111 -3.62 -10.97 -6.62
C PHE A 111 -3.55 -11.94 -5.44
N GLN A 112 -2.48 -12.74 -5.37
CA GLN A 112 -2.16 -13.50 -4.17
C GLN A 112 -1.46 -12.58 -3.17
N ALA A 113 -2.10 -12.34 -2.02
CA ALA A 113 -1.52 -11.52 -0.96
C ALA A 113 -0.24 -12.16 -0.41
N ASP A 114 0.69 -11.32 0.02
CA ASP A 114 1.95 -11.69 0.64
C ASP A 114 1.70 -12.43 1.97
N ALA A 115 2.17 -13.67 2.06
CA ALA A 115 2.01 -14.51 3.24
C ALA A 115 2.74 -13.94 4.47
N GLN A 116 3.73 -13.05 4.28
CA GLN A 116 4.43 -12.39 5.39
C GLN A 116 3.64 -11.21 5.96
N LEU A 117 2.66 -10.69 5.20
CA LEU A 117 1.83 -9.54 5.59
C LEU A 117 0.42 -9.98 6.00
N THR A 118 0.28 -11.22 6.46
CA THR A 118 -0.96 -11.71 7.07
C THR A 118 -1.06 -11.24 8.52
N GLY A 119 -2.23 -10.73 8.92
CA GLY A 119 -2.53 -10.44 10.33
C GLY A 119 -2.72 -8.97 10.70
N GLY A 120 -2.54 -8.04 9.76
CA GLY A 120 -2.94 -6.64 9.94
C GLY A 120 -4.45 -6.51 10.21
N GLY A 121 -4.83 -5.62 11.14
CA GLY A 121 -6.23 -5.33 11.46
C GLY A 121 -6.98 -4.58 10.36
N LEU A 122 -6.27 -4.10 9.34
CA LEU A 122 -6.83 -3.44 8.17
C LEU A 122 -6.51 -4.24 6.92
N ARG A 123 -7.52 -4.61 6.14
CA ARG A 123 -7.37 -5.21 4.82
C ARG A 123 -7.99 -4.32 3.75
N VAL A 124 -7.48 -4.39 2.53
CA VAL A 124 -7.96 -3.55 1.42
C VAL A 124 -8.23 -4.38 0.17
N LEU A 125 -9.29 -4.03 -0.55
CA LEU A 125 -9.61 -4.53 -1.89
C LEU A 125 -9.38 -3.39 -2.89
N PRO A 126 -8.39 -3.45 -3.78
CA PRO A 126 -8.16 -2.41 -4.76
C PRO A 126 -9.23 -2.45 -5.86
N PHE A 127 -9.67 -1.26 -6.28
CA PHE A 127 -10.51 -1.06 -7.44
C PHE A 127 -9.96 0.03 -8.36
N LEU A 128 -10.36 -0.03 -9.63
CA LEU A 128 -9.96 0.85 -10.69
C LEU A 128 -11.18 1.29 -11.49
N LEU A 129 -11.31 2.59 -11.74
CA LEU A 129 -12.28 3.14 -12.68
C LEU A 129 -11.58 3.55 -13.98
N SER A 130 -12.18 3.20 -15.11
CA SER A 130 -11.60 3.43 -16.44
C SER A 130 -12.69 3.76 -17.45
N GLY A 131 -12.40 4.61 -18.42
CA GLY A 131 -13.37 5.03 -19.43
C GLY A 131 -12.94 6.30 -20.14
N ASP A 132 -13.91 7.16 -20.43
CA ASP A 132 -13.65 8.47 -21.03
C ASP A 132 -12.73 9.32 -20.10
N PRO A 133 -11.59 9.85 -20.60
CA PRO A 133 -10.61 10.54 -19.75
C PRO A 133 -11.16 11.77 -19.03
N ASP A 134 -12.09 12.52 -19.64
CA ASP A 134 -12.65 13.72 -19.03
C ASP A 134 -13.59 13.34 -17.88
N ILE A 135 -14.38 12.26 -18.06
CA ILE A 135 -15.23 11.71 -16.99
C ILE A 135 -14.37 11.14 -15.86
N VAL A 136 -13.31 10.38 -16.17
CA VAL A 136 -12.45 9.81 -15.14
C VAL A 136 -11.77 10.91 -14.32
N ALA A 137 -11.26 11.97 -14.95
CA ALA A 137 -10.66 13.09 -14.23
C ALA A 137 -11.66 13.75 -13.26
N SER A 138 -12.89 14.01 -13.71
CA SER A 138 -13.96 14.56 -12.86
C SER A 138 -14.34 13.63 -11.72
N VAL A 139 -14.42 12.32 -11.97
CA VAL A 139 -14.73 11.32 -10.94
C VAL A 139 -13.60 11.19 -9.93
N ALA A 140 -12.33 11.22 -10.37
CA ALA A 140 -11.18 11.16 -9.48
C ALA A 140 -11.18 12.34 -8.49
N GLU A 141 -11.42 13.57 -8.97
CA GLU A 141 -11.55 14.75 -8.11
C GLU A 141 -12.71 14.60 -7.11
N ALA A 142 -13.88 14.15 -7.57
CA ALA A 142 -15.03 13.91 -6.70
C ALA A 142 -14.77 12.80 -5.67
N MET A 143 -13.99 11.77 -6.00
CA MET A 143 -13.62 10.72 -5.07
C MET A 143 -12.77 11.27 -3.92
N GLU A 144 -11.75 12.09 -4.20
CA GLU A 144 -10.90 12.72 -3.19
C GLU A 144 -11.72 13.67 -2.28
N GLU A 145 -12.72 14.37 -2.82
CA GLU A 145 -13.56 15.27 -2.02
C GLU A 145 -14.55 14.50 -1.10
N VAL A 146 -15.14 13.41 -1.61
CA VAL A 146 -16.30 12.79 -0.96
C VAL A 146 -15.95 11.57 -0.09
N LEU A 147 -15.05 10.69 -0.55
CA LEU A 147 -14.88 9.36 0.07
C LEU A 147 -14.29 9.43 1.48
N LEU A 148 -13.37 10.36 1.73
CA LEU A 148 -12.77 10.52 3.05
C LEU A 148 -13.82 10.85 4.14
N ALA A 149 -14.85 11.63 3.80
CA ALA A 149 -15.90 12.03 4.73
C ALA A 149 -17.12 11.09 4.74
N GLN A 150 -17.54 10.60 3.58
CA GLN A 150 -18.83 9.91 3.40
C GLN A 150 -18.71 8.47 2.92
N GLY A 151 -17.51 8.00 2.58
CA GLY A 151 -17.27 6.73 1.90
C GLY A 151 -17.49 5.47 2.73
N MET A 152 -18.30 5.50 3.79
CA MET A 152 -18.67 4.27 4.51
C MET A 152 -19.46 3.35 3.58
N ALA A 153 -19.05 2.09 3.48
CA ALA A 153 -19.76 1.11 2.67
C ALA A 153 -21.19 0.92 3.21
N GLN A 154 -22.14 0.67 2.31
CA GLN A 154 -23.50 0.39 2.74
C GLN A 154 -23.53 -0.89 3.58
N ALA A 155 -24.47 -0.95 4.53
CA ALA A 155 -24.51 -2.02 5.53
C ALA A 155 -24.60 -3.42 4.89
N ASP A 156 -25.34 -3.55 3.79
CA ASP A 156 -25.45 -4.80 3.06
C ASP A 156 -24.17 -5.13 2.29
N THR A 157 -23.43 -4.15 1.76
CA THR A 157 -22.10 -4.37 1.16
C THR A 157 -21.11 -4.88 2.19
N ALA A 158 -21.06 -4.23 3.37
CA ALA A 158 -20.20 -4.65 4.47
C ALA A 158 -20.54 -6.07 4.96
N LEU A 159 -21.82 -6.38 5.11
CA LEU A 159 -22.27 -7.72 5.51
C LEU A 159 -21.87 -8.79 4.48
N LEU A 160 -22.07 -8.52 3.18
CA LEU A 160 -21.68 -9.45 2.14
C LEU A 160 -20.16 -9.65 2.09
N ALA A 161 -19.36 -8.59 2.26
CA ALA A 161 -17.91 -8.72 2.35
C ALA A 161 -17.52 -9.61 3.54
N GLN A 162 -18.10 -9.39 4.71
CA GLN A 162 -17.86 -10.21 5.91
C GLN A 162 -18.20 -11.70 5.67
N GLU A 163 -19.37 -12.00 5.10
CA GLU A 163 -19.80 -13.37 4.79
C GLU A 163 -18.92 -14.02 3.70
N SER A 164 -18.54 -13.24 2.69
CA SER A 164 -17.77 -13.72 1.54
C SER A 164 -16.31 -14.00 1.88
N PHE A 165 -15.70 -13.19 2.74
CA PHE A 165 -14.32 -13.42 3.19
C PHE A 165 -14.22 -14.31 4.43
N GLY A 166 -15.34 -14.57 5.13
CA GLY A 166 -15.31 -15.24 6.43
C GLY A 166 -14.52 -14.42 7.44
N ALA A 167 -14.78 -13.11 7.50
CA ALA A 167 -14.05 -12.17 8.35
C ALA A 167 -15.02 -11.45 9.29
N ARG A 168 -14.54 -10.98 10.46
CA ARG A 168 -15.34 -10.10 11.32
C ARG A 168 -14.95 -8.65 11.03
N ILE A 169 -15.87 -7.88 10.45
CA ILE A 169 -15.60 -6.52 10.00
C ILE A 169 -16.26 -5.53 10.96
N GLU A 170 -15.48 -4.61 11.53
CA GLU A 170 -15.98 -3.50 12.34
C GLU A 170 -16.41 -2.33 11.46
N HIS A 171 -15.54 -1.96 10.52
CA HIS A 171 -15.79 -0.86 9.59
C HIS A 171 -15.41 -1.28 8.16
N ALA A 172 -16.24 -0.86 7.20
CA ALA A 172 -15.93 -0.98 5.78
C ALA A 172 -16.11 0.38 5.11
N ARG A 173 -15.11 0.83 4.35
CA ARG A 173 -15.15 2.14 3.69
C ARG A 173 -14.35 2.18 2.39
N TYR A 174 -14.72 3.09 1.51
CA TYR A 174 -13.99 3.41 0.29
C TYR A 174 -13.02 4.57 0.57
N LEU A 175 -11.83 4.47 -0.02
CA LEU A 175 -10.78 5.48 0.03
C LEU A 175 -10.17 5.61 -1.37
N THR A 176 -9.67 6.80 -1.71
CA THR A 176 -8.73 6.93 -2.82
C THR A 176 -7.40 6.27 -2.46
N ALA A 177 -6.54 6.02 -3.45
CA ALA A 177 -5.18 5.55 -3.17
C ALA A 177 -4.38 6.59 -2.33
N HIS A 178 -4.63 7.88 -2.53
CA HIS A 178 -3.99 8.96 -1.76
C HIS A 178 -4.52 9.03 -0.32
N ASP A 179 -5.83 8.87 -0.11
CA ASP A 179 -6.43 8.78 1.22
C ASP A 179 -5.86 7.59 2.02
N LEU A 180 -5.69 6.44 1.36
CA LEU A 180 -5.05 5.28 1.97
C LEU A 180 -3.61 5.61 2.38
N ALA A 181 -2.83 6.24 1.49
CA ALA A 181 -1.47 6.65 1.78
C ALA A 181 -1.40 7.61 2.99
N ALA A 182 -2.25 8.64 3.02
CA ALA A 182 -2.35 9.56 4.15
C ALA A 182 -2.72 8.86 5.47
N MET A 183 -3.67 7.92 5.43
CA MET A 183 -4.06 7.13 6.59
C MET A 183 -2.90 6.25 7.10
N ILE A 184 -2.15 5.59 6.21
CA ILE A 184 -1.00 4.76 6.60
C ILE A 184 0.14 5.61 7.16
N SER A 185 0.38 6.79 6.59
CA SER A 185 1.31 7.78 7.16
C SER A 185 0.99 8.11 8.62
N MET A 186 -0.27 8.43 8.92
CA MET A 186 -0.73 8.70 10.29
C MET A 186 -0.62 7.48 11.20
N GLN A 187 -0.87 6.27 10.69
CA GLN A 187 -0.70 5.04 11.46
C GLN A 187 0.77 4.80 11.82
N TYR A 188 1.70 5.04 10.89
CA TYR A 188 3.12 4.96 11.17
C TYR A 188 3.56 6.02 12.17
N ASP A 189 3.04 7.25 12.11
CA ASP A 189 3.31 8.25 13.13
C ASP A 189 2.93 7.77 14.54
N ASN A 190 1.71 7.26 14.70
CA ASN A 190 1.23 6.70 15.98
C ASN A 190 2.04 5.50 16.49
N GLN A 191 2.76 4.81 15.60
CA GLN A 191 3.64 3.67 15.93
C GLN A 191 5.12 4.09 16.07
N GLY A 192 5.41 5.39 16.01
CA GLY A 192 6.76 5.93 16.06
C GLY A 192 7.57 5.64 14.80
N LEU A 193 6.94 5.36 13.67
CA LEU A 193 7.55 5.08 12.36
C LEU A 193 7.40 6.23 11.36
N ALA A 194 6.84 7.38 11.77
CA ALA A 194 6.79 8.61 10.97
C ALA A 194 8.08 8.93 10.19
N PRO A 195 9.30 8.75 10.75
CA PRO A 195 10.55 9.00 10.03
C PRO A 195 10.73 8.26 8.70
N LEU A 196 10.06 7.12 8.49
CA LEU A 196 10.16 6.35 7.25
C LEU A 196 9.25 6.87 6.15
N TRP A 197 8.15 7.55 6.50
CA TRP A 197 7.13 7.92 5.53
C TRP A 197 7.69 8.73 4.35
N PRO A 198 8.56 9.73 4.54
CA PRO A 198 9.11 10.49 3.40
C PRO A 198 9.80 9.61 2.35
N LEU A 199 10.52 8.55 2.76
CA LEU A 199 11.17 7.61 1.82
C LEU A 199 10.14 6.78 1.05
N ILE A 200 9.09 6.32 1.73
CA ILE A 200 8.00 5.54 1.13
C ILE A 200 7.17 6.42 0.18
N GLU A 201 6.85 7.64 0.59
CA GLU A 201 6.09 8.62 -0.19
C GLU A 201 6.85 9.04 -1.45
N ALA A 202 8.15 9.33 -1.34
CA ALA A 202 8.99 9.59 -2.50
C ALA A 202 8.96 8.41 -3.48
N ALA A 203 9.11 7.18 -2.99
CA ALA A 203 9.05 6.02 -3.86
C ALA A 203 7.67 5.80 -4.53
N LEU A 204 6.58 6.25 -3.89
CA LEU A 204 5.23 6.13 -4.43
C LEU A 204 4.89 7.22 -5.45
N LEU A 205 5.25 8.48 -5.16
CA LEU A 205 4.73 9.67 -5.84
C LEU A 205 5.80 10.39 -6.67
N ALA A 206 7.07 10.26 -6.31
CA ALA A 206 8.20 10.91 -6.97
C ALA A 206 9.40 9.94 -7.04
N PRO A 207 9.28 8.79 -7.73
CA PRO A 207 10.28 7.71 -7.68
C PRO A 207 11.67 8.10 -8.21
N ASP A 208 11.75 9.18 -9.00
CA ASP A 208 13.02 9.74 -9.50
C ASP A 208 13.67 10.72 -8.50
N SER A 209 13.05 10.97 -7.35
CA SER A 209 13.59 11.81 -6.28
C SER A 209 14.52 11.03 -5.35
N GLU A 210 15.37 11.78 -4.66
CA GLU A 210 16.26 11.24 -3.62
C GLU A 210 15.78 11.74 -2.27
N GLU A 211 15.68 10.83 -1.30
CA GLU A 211 15.27 11.16 0.07
C GLU A 211 16.21 10.58 1.12
N TRP A 212 16.34 11.28 2.25
CA TRP A 212 17.22 10.90 3.34
C TRP A 212 16.50 10.84 4.67
N LEU A 213 16.76 9.78 5.44
CA LEU A 213 16.52 9.77 6.87
C LEU A 213 17.86 9.91 7.59
N GLN A 214 18.09 11.09 8.17
CA GLN A 214 19.30 11.39 8.93
C GLN A 214 18.95 12.19 10.19
N GLN A 215 18.40 11.51 11.19
CA GLN A 215 18.08 12.11 12.48
C GLN A 215 18.44 11.15 13.61
N SER A 216 19.05 11.66 14.67
CA SER A 216 19.31 10.86 15.87
C SER A 216 18.00 10.60 16.63
N PRO A 217 17.76 9.38 17.14
CA PRO A 217 18.64 8.21 17.19
C PRO A 217 18.41 7.19 16.05
N GLU A 218 17.70 7.57 14.99
CA GLU A 218 17.35 6.65 13.89
C GLU A 218 18.58 6.26 13.06
N PRO A 219 18.60 5.04 12.49
CA PRO A 219 19.59 4.66 11.49
C PRO A 219 19.61 5.65 10.32
N VAL A 220 20.77 5.79 9.66
CA VAL A 220 20.88 6.64 8.47
C VAL A 220 20.42 5.85 7.25
N LEU A 221 19.41 6.35 6.55
CA LEU A 221 18.88 5.75 5.33
C LEU A 221 18.91 6.75 4.17
N ARG A 222 19.02 6.23 2.95
CA ARG A 222 18.91 6.96 1.69
C ARG A 222 18.03 6.19 0.73
N TYR A 223 16.97 6.82 0.23
CA TYR A 223 16.22 6.35 -0.93
C TYR A 223 16.79 6.96 -2.21
N VAL A 224 17.12 6.13 -3.19
CA VAL A 224 17.62 6.55 -4.52
C VAL A 224 17.40 5.42 -5.52
N ASP A 225 17.09 5.73 -6.79
CA ASP A 225 16.98 4.76 -7.88
C ASP A 225 16.07 3.55 -7.58
N GLY A 226 15.01 3.75 -6.79
CA GLY A 226 14.06 2.69 -6.43
C GLY A 226 14.52 1.73 -5.33
N GLU A 227 15.64 2.00 -4.65
CA GLU A 227 16.16 1.21 -3.52
C GLU A 227 16.38 2.08 -2.27
N VAL A 228 16.39 1.46 -1.09
CA VAL A 228 16.76 2.11 0.16
C VAL A 228 18.06 1.54 0.69
N ARG A 229 19.06 2.40 0.87
CA ARG A 229 20.36 2.04 1.44
C ARG A 229 20.36 2.40 2.93
N ILE A 230 20.77 1.46 3.77
CA ILE A 230 20.85 1.63 5.23
C ILE A 230 22.31 1.54 5.67
N ALA A 231 22.77 2.53 6.43
CA ALA A 231 24.10 2.52 7.02
C ALA A 231 24.25 1.41 8.07
N LEU A 232 25.24 0.53 7.87
CA LEU A 232 25.70 -0.43 8.85
C LEU A 232 26.97 0.08 9.53
N PHE A 233 26.83 0.45 10.80
CA PHE A 233 27.96 0.78 11.65
C PHE A 233 28.46 -0.48 12.39
N ASP A 234 29.77 -0.58 12.59
CA ASP A 234 30.29 -1.40 13.68
C ASP A 234 29.99 -0.73 15.05
N PRO A 235 30.12 -1.45 16.17
CA PRO A 235 29.82 -0.87 17.49
C PRO A 235 30.64 0.38 17.84
N ALA A 236 31.89 0.49 17.37
CA ALA A 236 32.76 1.62 17.68
C ALA A 236 32.38 2.85 16.84
N GLY A 237 32.14 2.65 15.54
CA GLY A 237 31.65 3.67 14.62
C GLY A 237 30.26 4.17 14.98
N TRP A 238 29.38 3.30 15.48
CA TRP A 238 28.07 3.69 16.02
C TRP A 238 28.22 4.61 17.24
N CYS A 239 29.09 4.26 18.19
CA CYS A 239 29.35 5.11 19.36
C CYS A 239 29.87 6.49 18.94
N ASP A 240 30.81 6.52 17.99
CA ASP A 240 31.42 7.76 17.51
C ASP A 240 30.40 8.65 16.79
N TYR A 241 29.63 8.08 15.87
CA TYR A 241 28.66 8.82 15.08
C TYR A 241 27.55 9.45 15.93
N TYR A 242 27.00 8.71 16.89
CA TYR A 242 25.94 9.22 17.78
C TYR A 242 26.48 9.89 19.05
N THR A 243 27.79 10.12 19.16
CA THR A 243 28.44 10.79 20.30
C THR A 243 28.14 10.16 21.66
N HIS A 244 28.04 8.83 21.71
CA HIS A 244 27.84 8.11 22.97
C HIS A 244 29.13 8.06 23.79
N ASP A 245 29.04 8.32 25.09
CA ASP A 245 30.16 8.18 26.02
C ASP A 245 30.54 6.69 26.18
N ARG A 246 31.78 6.36 25.79
CA ARG A 246 32.36 5.01 25.81
C ARG A 246 32.64 4.47 27.21
N GLU A 247 32.56 5.30 28.26
CA GLU A 247 32.93 4.90 29.62
C GLU A 247 31.97 3.85 30.25
N ASN A 248 30.78 3.61 29.68
CA ASN A 248 29.81 2.66 30.21
C ASN A 248 29.38 1.56 29.21
N CYS A 249 30.30 0.62 28.95
CA CYS A 249 30.12 -0.46 27.97
C CYS A 249 28.85 -1.31 28.14
N GLU A 250 28.45 -1.66 29.38
CA GLU A 250 27.25 -2.49 29.59
C GLU A 250 25.96 -1.76 29.19
N ARG A 251 25.89 -0.46 29.48
CA ARG A 251 24.77 0.39 29.06
C ARG A 251 24.73 0.55 27.54
N LEU A 252 25.88 0.74 26.90
CA LEU A 252 25.98 0.89 25.45
C LEU A 252 25.57 -0.36 24.68
N ARG A 253 25.86 -1.56 25.21
CA ARG A 253 25.43 -2.81 24.58
C ARG A 253 23.91 -2.87 24.40
N GLY A 254 23.15 -2.57 25.47
CA GLY A 254 21.69 -2.58 25.40
C GLY A 254 21.12 -1.52 24.45
N VAL A 255 21.72 -0.33 24.41
CA VAL A 255 21.30 0.74 23.48
C VAL A 255 21.62 0.37 22.03
N TYR A 256 22.78 -0.24 21.79
CA TYR A 256 23.16 -0.73 20.46
C TYR A 256 22.24 -1.87 19.97
N GLU A 257 21.87 -2.80 20.86
CA GLU A 257 20.90 -3.86 20.52
C GLU A 257 19.52 -3.28 20.16
N GLN A 258 19.07 -2.23 20.87
CA GLN A 258 17.85 -1.50 20.52
C GLN A 258 17.98 -0.81 19.15
N PHE A 259 19.12 -0.18 18.87
CA PHE A 259 19.41 0.42 17.56
C PHE A 259 19.36 -0.63 16.43
N LEU A 260 19.98 -1.80 16.61
CA LEU A 260 19.92 -2.88 15.63
C LEU A 260 18.49 -3.43 15.46
N SER A 261 17.71 -3.52 16.54
CA SER A 261 16.30 -3.89 16.46
C SER A 261 15.49 -2.85 15.69
N ARG A 262 15.78 -1.56 15.91
CA ARG A 262 15.16 -0.44 15.21
C ARG A 262 15.48 -0.48 13.71
N GLN A 263 16.72 -0.75 13.35
CA GLN A 263 17.14 -0.93 11.96
C GLN A 263 16.39 -2.07 11.26
N ARG A 264 16.27 -3.24 11.91
CA ARG A 264 15.49 -4.36 11.36
C ARG A 264 14.01 -4.05 11.23
N GLN A 265 13.42 -3.34 12.21
CA GLN A 265 12.02 -2.91 12.14
C GLN A 265 11.80 -2.00 10.92
N MET A 266 12.69 -1.03 10.72
CA MET A 266 12.61 -0.11 9.58
C MET A 266 12.76 -0.83 8.25
N ALA A 267 13.73 -1.73 8.13
CA ALA A 267 13.92 -2.54 6.92
C ALA A 267 12.67 -3.37 6.59
N ALA A 268 12.07 -4.03 7.59
CA ALA A 268 10.87 -4.85 7.39
C ALA A 268 9.67 -4.03 6.87
N VAL A 269 9.50 -2.79 7.35
CA VAL A 269 8.45 -1.88 6.85
C VAL A 269 8.70 -1.48 5.40
N LEU A 270 9.94 -1.13 5.06
CA LEU A 270 10.32 -0.79 3.69
C LEU A 270 10.12 -1.97 2.73
N GLU A 271 10.53 -3.18 3.13
CA GLU A 271 10.34 -4.41 2.37
C GLU A 271 8.85 -4.75 2.19
N ALA A 272 8.00 -4.49 3.19
CA ALA A 272 6.55 -4.66 3.06
C ALA A 272 5.96 -3.78 1.94
N HIS A 273 6.46 -2.54 1.83
CA HIS A 273 6.19 -1.60 0.74
C HIS A 273 6.92 -1.93 -0.57
N GLY A 274 7.58 -3.09 -0.66
CA GLY A 274 8.25 -3.53 -1.87
C GLY A 274 9.52 -2.74 -2.21
N LEU A 275 10.09 -2.01 -1.24
CA LEU A 275 11.35 -1.27 -1.40
C LEU A 275 12.52 -2.19 -1.09
N PRO A 276 13.41 -2.49 -2.06
CA PRO A 276 14.62 -3.24 -1.81
C PRO A 276 15.51 -2.50 -0.79
N VAL A 277 15.98 -3.24 0.21
CA VAL A 277 16.87 -2.72 1.25
C VAL A 277 18.29 -3.20 1.03
N LEU A 278 19.22 -2.28 0.85
CA LEU A 278 20.66 -2.55 0.78
C LEU A 278 21.36 -2.08 2.04
N TYR A 279 22.14 -2.96 2.64
CA TYR A 279 22.95 -2.62 3.80
C TYR A 279 24.36 -2.22 3.37
N VAL A 280 24.80 -1.03 3.76
CA VAL A 280 26.10 -0.47 3.36
C VAL A 280 26.98 -0.30 4.58
N HIS A 281 28.12 -0.98 4.61
CA HIS A 281 29.10 -0.83 5.67
C HIS A 281 29.71 0.58 5.66
N VAL A 282 29.69 1.23 6.83
CA VAL A 282 30.34 2.52 7.05
C VAL A 282 31.67 2.27 7.76
N GLU A 283 32.77 2.57 7.09
CA GLU A 283 34.11 2.39 7.64
C GLU A 283 34.35 3.31 8.86
N PRO A 284 35.21 2.92 9.82
CA PRO A 284 35.53 3.78 10.96
C PRO A 284 35.99 5.19 10.54
N GLY A 285 35.28 6.21 11.03
CA GLY A 285 35.55 7.62 10.72
C GLY A 285 35.02 8.10 9.36
N GLN A 286 34.35 7.25 8.59
CA GLN A 286 33.67 7.63 7.35
C GLN A 286 32.33 8.31 7.63
N ASP A 287 32.01 9.37 6.87
CA ASP A 287 30.67 9.95 6.88
C ASP A 287 29.67 8.97 6.21
N PRO A 288 28.60 8.54 6.91
CA PRO A 288 27.60 7.66 6.33
C PRO A 288 26.95 8.23 5.06
N ARG A 289 26.87 9.56 4.89
CA ARG A 289 26.35 10.15 3.64
C ARG A 289 27.22 9.79 2.44
N LEU A 290 28.54 9.81 2.62
CA LEU A 290 29.48 9.44 1.57
C LEU A 290 29.41 7.94 1.28
N ALA A 291 29.26 7.12 2.32
CA ALA A 291 29.10 5.67 2.16
C ALA A 291 27.83 5.31 1.36
N LEU A 292 26.68 5.91 1.70
CA LEU A 292 25.41 5.66 1.01
C LEU A 292 25.31 6.33 -0.37
N SER A 293 26.23 7.25 -0.69
CA SER A 293 26.32 7.91 -1.99
C SER A 293 27.10 7.12 -3.05
N ALA A 294 27.92 6.16 -2.62
CA ALA A 294 28.73 5.31 -3.49
C ALA A 294 27.90 4.24 -4.19
#